data_AF-A0A0B3B3K4-F1
#
_entry.id   AF-A0A0B3B3K4-F1
#
_cell.length_a   1.000
_cell.length_b   1.000
_cell.length_c   1.000
_cell.angle_alpha   90.00
_cell.angle_beta   90.00
_cell.angle_gamma   90.00
#
_symmetry.space_group_name_H-M   'P 1'
#
loop_
_entity.id
_entity.type
_entity.pdbx_description
1 polymer ?
#
loop_
_entity_poly.entity_id
_entity_poly.type
_entity_poly.pdbx_seq_one_letter_code
_entity_poly.pdbx_strand_id
1 'polypeptide(L)' 'MTFDKHFINKRLFSLKEHFGIIFIQIHPPLIDVVFHSLIKLFNVVDNFEERLFILSEQGFKIKG' A
#
# COMPACT_ATOMS: atom_id res chain seq x y z
N MET A 1 -0.40 14.11 -16.46
CA MET A 1 -1.40 13.76 -15.42
C MET A 1 -1.08 12.36 -14.92
N THR A 2 -0.98 12.18 -13.60
CA THR A 2 -0.74 10.88 -12.95
C THR A 2 -2.01 10.48 -12.20
N PHE A 3 -2.48 9.24 -12.35
CA PHE A 3 -3.60 8.68 -11.59
C PHE A 3 -3.09 7.67 -10.55
N ASP A 4 -3.88 7.42 -9.50
CA ASP A 4 -3.51 6.54 -8.39
C ASP A 4 -3.09 5.13 -8.84
N LYS A 5 -3.76 4.58 -9.86
CA LYS A 5 -3.42 3.29 -10.47
C LYS A 5 -2.00 3.22 -11.04
N HIS A 6 -1.41 4.37 -11.40
CA HIS A 6 -0.07 4.41 -11.97
C HIS A 6 1.02 4.14 -10.93
N PHE A 7 0.77 4.43 -9.64
CA PHE A 7 1.73 4.16 -8.56
C PHE A 7 1.93 2.67 -8.26
N ILE A 8 1.06 1.79 -8.79
CA ILE A 8 1.30 0.33 -8.78
C ILE A 8 2.35 -0.06 -9.83
N ASN A 9 2.56 0.74 -10.87
CA ASN A 9 3.49 0.44 -11.94
C ASN A 9 4.93 0.74 -11.53
N LYS A 10 5.60 -0.29 -10.99
CA LYS A 10 7.00 -0.24 -10.54
C LYS A 10 8.02 0.18 -11.61
N ARG A 11 7.67 0.12 -12.91
CA ARG A 11 8.53 0.60 -14.00
C ARG A 11 8.44 2.11 -14.19
N LEU A 12 7.26 2.69 -13.96
CA LEU A 12 7.04 4.14 -14.06
C LEU A 12 7.36 4.85 -12.74
N PHE A 13 7.13 4.17 -11.61
CA PHE A 13 7.39 4.66 -10.27
C PHE A 13 8.25 3.61 -9.55
N SER A 14 9.57 3.72 -9.71
CA SER A 14 10.47 2.77 -9.06
C SER A 14 10.34 2.90 -7.55
N LEU A 15 10.30 1.77 -6.83
CA LEU A 15 10.19 1.75 -5.37
C LEU A 15 11.46 2.28 -4.69
N LYS A 16 12.56 2.41 -5.44
CA LYS A 16 13.81 3.02 -5.00
C LYS A 16 13.72 4.53 -4.90
N GLU A 17 13.04 5.16 -5.85
CA GLU A 17 12.85 6.63 -5.87
C GLU A 17 11.55 7.04 -5.18
N HIS A 18 10.58 6.13 -5.09
CA HIS A 18 9.24 6.37 -4.58
C HIS A 18 8.89 5.26 -3.56
N PHE A 19 9.55 5.28 -2.41
CA PHE A 19 9.28 4.36 -1.30
C PHE A 19 8.05 4.81 -0.48
N GLY A 20 7.48 3.89 0.31
CA GLY A 20 6.36 4.21 1.20
C GLY A 20 4.98 4.32 0.52
N ILE A 21 4.84 3.83 -0.72
CA ILE A 21 3.54 3.81 -1.40
C ILE A 21 2.64 2.74 -0.77
N ILE A 22 1.48 3.17 -0.24
CA ILE A 22 0.42 2.29 0.27
C ILE A 22 -0.77 2.38 -0.69
N PHE A 23 -1.12 1.27 -1.33
CA PHE A 23 -2.28 1.19 -2.21
C PHE A 23 -3.46 0.55 -1.47
N ILE A 24 -4.58 1.27 -1.39
CA ILE A 24 -5.79 0.80 -0.70
C ILE A 24 -6.78 0.28 -1.73
N GLN A 25 -7.00 -1.04 -1.76
CA GLN A 25 -7.93 -1.69 -2.69
C GLN A 25 -9.14 -2.25 -1.93
N ILE A 26 -9.91 -1.37 -1.29
CA ILE A 26 -11.10 -1.74 -0.50
C ILE A 26 -12.32 -1.06 -1.13
N HIS A 27 -13.34 -1.84 -1.49
CA HIS A 27 -14.57 -1.31 -2.08
C HIS A 27 -15.81 -2.07 -1.56
N PRO A 28 -16.76 -1.39 -0.89
CA PRO A 28 -16.68 0.00 -0.43
C PRO A 28 -15.62 0.16 0.68
N PRO A 29 -14.88 1.28 0.75
CA PRO A 29 -13.88 1.51 1.79
C PRO A 29 -14.58 1.81 3.11
N LEU A 30 -15.04 0.77 3.80
CA LEU A 30 -15.51 0.90 5.17
C LEU A 30 -14.32 1.38 6.01
N ILE A 31 -14.51 2.52 6.66
CA ILE A 31 -13.44 3.23 7.36
C ILE A 31 -12.75 2.33 8.41
N ASP A 32 -13.53 1.51 9.10
CA ASP A 32 -13.05 0.55 10.09
C ASP A 32 -12.10 -0.50 9.49
N VAL A 33 -12.39 -0.95 8.27
CA VAL A 33 -11.56 -1.93 7.55
C VAL A 33 -10.24 -1.31 7.12
N VAL A 34 -10.28 -0.06 6.64
CA VAL A 34 -9.08 0.71 6.29
C VAL A 34 -8.20 0.91 7.53
N PHE A 35 -8.78 1.35 8.64
CA PHE A 35 -8.05 1.55 9.90
C PHE A 35 -7.48 0.24 10.44
N HIS A 36 -8.24 -0.85 10.42
CA HIS A 36 -7.76 -2.16 10.86
C HIS A 36 -6.55 -2.62 10.04
N SER A 37 -6.61 -2.50 8.71
CA SER A 37 -5.51 -2.88 7.82
C SER A 37 -4.28 -1.98 7.96
N LEU A 38 -4.46 -0.68 8.22
CA LEU A 38 -3.37 0.25 8.51
C LEU A 38 -2.69 -0.05 9.86
N ILE A 39 -3.47 -0.26 10.92
CA ILE A 39 -2.93 -0.63 12.24
C ILE A 39 -2.13 -1.92 12.14
N LYS A 40 -2.65 -2.92 11.42
CA LYS A 40 -1.95 -4.19 11.19
C LYS A 40 -0.65 -3.99 10.41
N LEU A 41 -0.64 -3.10 9.41
CA LEU A 41 0.56 -2.76 8.66
C LEU A 41 1.62 -2.13 9.57
N PHE A 42 1.26 -1.06 10.29
CA PHE A 42 2.20 -0.33 11.14
C PHE A 42 2.70 -1.12 12.35
N ASN A 43 1.93 -2.09 12.83
CA ASN A 43 2.38 -2.98 13.92
C ASN A 43 3.35 -4.08 13.46
N VAL A 44 3.40 -4.38 12.16
CA VAL A 44 4.19 -5.51 11.63
C VAL A 44 5.40 -5.04 10.82
N VAL A 45 5.32 -3.85 10.22
CA VAL A 45 6.33 -3.37 9.27
C VAL A 45 7.17 -2.27 9.89
N ASP A 46 8.42 -2.60 10.17
CA ASP A 46 9.41 -1.66 10.71
C ASP A 46 10.20 -0.90 9.62
N ASN A 47 10.17 -1.39 8.37
CA ASN A 47 10.83 -0.72 7.23
C ASN A 47 9.97 -0.78 5.96
N PHE A 48 9.76 0.41 5.37
CA PHE A 48 8.96 0.67 4.17
C PHE A 48 9.80 0.86 2.89
N GLU A 49 11.13 0.89 2.99
CA GLU A 49 12.02 1.08 1.86
C GLU A 49 11.84 0.02 0.78
N GLU A 50 11.81 0.47 -0.47
CA GLU A 50 11.74 -0.37 -1.67
C GLU A 50 10.57 -1.37 -1.70
N ARG A 51 9.50 -1.13 -0.95
CA ARG A 51 8.34 -2.05 -0.83
C ARG A 51 7.04 -1.36 -1.21
N LEU A 52 6.20 -2.09 -1.94
CA LEU A 52 4.80 -1.71 -2.20
C LEU A 52 3.88 -2.50 -1.26
N PHE A 53 3.07 -1.78 -0.48
CA PHE A 53 2.07 -2.38 0.40
C PHE A 53 0.69 -2.21 -0.19
N ILE A 54 -0.04 -3.31 -0.34
CA ILE A 54 -1.41 -3.33 -0.85
C ILE A 54 -2.33 -3.73 0.29
N LEU A 55 -3.18 -2.81 0.76
CA LEU A 55 -4.19 -3.09 1.77
C LEU A 55 -5.41 -3.76 1.15
N SER A 56 -5.90 -4.81 1.81
CA SER A 56 -7.18 -5.47 1.53
C SER A 56 -7.98 -5.61 2.82
N GLU A 57 -9.21 -6.10 2.72
CA GLU A 57 -10.06 -6.29 3.90
C GLU A 57 -9.48 -7.28 4.92
N GLN A 58 -8.64 -8.22 4.47
CA GLN A 58 -8.01 -9.22 5.34
C GLN A 58 -6.66 -8.74 5.94
N GLY A 59 -6.20 -7.54 5.60
CA GLY A 59 -4.92 -6.98 6.05
C GLY A 59 -4.12 -6.35 4.91
N PHE A 60 -2.90 -6.85 4.65
CA PHE A 60 -2.03 -6.29 3.63
C PHE A 60 -1.17 -7.34 2.93
N LYS A 61 -0.72 -7.02 1.71
CA LYS A 61 0.25 -7.79 0.92
C LYS A 61 1.47 -6.93 0.61
N ILE A 62 2.66 -7.52 0.68
CA ILE A 62 3.91 -6.87 0.28
C ILE A 62 4.27 -7.36 -1.12
N LYS A 63 4.61 -6.43 -2.02
CA LYS A 63 5.24 -6.77 -3.30
C LYS A 63 6.66 -6.19 -3.34
N GLY A 64 7.66 -7.08 -3.31
CA GLY A 64 9.05 -6.80 -3.70
C GLY A 64 9.17 -6.59 -5.19
#